data_AF-A0A1B6IAK2-F1
#
_entry.id   AF-A0A1B6IAK2-F1
#
_cell.length_a   1.000
_cell.length_b   1.000
_cell.length_c   1.000
_cell.angle_alpha   90.00
_cell.angle_beta   90.00
_cell.angle_gamma   90.00
#
_symmetry.space_group_name_H-M   'P 1'
#
loop_
_entity.id
_entity.type
_entity.pdbx_description
1 polymer ?
#
loop_
_entity_poly.entity_id
_entity_poly.type
_entity_poly.pdbx_seq_one_letter_code
_entity_poly.pdbx_strand_id
1 'polypeptide(L)'
;MADQDKGSEQSTSAESEHAKAVEFKNSGNHRYSKNDFKRAIADYKKGLLHEPNNSELHTNLSAAYIHLERYIEAEEHAVFAIQLRPNFYKGYMRAAKAAHGRCMTKLALKRITAGLAAVTD
;
A
#
# COMPACT_ATOMS: atom_id res chain seq x y z
N MET A 1 -12.60 21.99 38.69
CA MET A 1 -11.56 21.22 38.00
C MET A 1 -12.19 20.53 36.81
N ALA A 2 -11.66 20.77 35.62
CA ALA A 2 -12.10 20.16 34.37
C ALA A 2 -11.20 18.95 34.08
N ASP A 3 -11.81 17.78 33.87
CA ASP A 3 -11.13 16.60 33.31
C ASP A 3 -11.93 16.09 32.10
N GLN A 4 -11.18 15.69 31.09
CA GLN A 4 -11.49 15.84 29.67
C GLN A 4 -12.27 14.65 29.10
N ASP A 5 -13.37 14.95 28.41
CA ASP A 5 -14.09 14.08 27.48
C ASP A 5 -13.37 14.02 26.12
N LYS A 6 -12.17 13.42 26.06
CA LYS A 6 -11.36 13.30 24.82
C LYS A 6 -11.62 12.02 24.01
N GLY A 7 -12.53 11.15 24.46
CA GLY A 7 -12.71 9.80 23.88
C GLY A 7 -13.70 9.72 22.72
N SER A 8 -14.59 10.70 22.54
CA SER A 8 -15.70 10.65 21.58
C SER A 8 -15.38 11.30 20.23
N GLU A 9 -14.54 12.33 20.20
CA GLU A 9 -14.18 13.07 18.97
C GLU A 9 -13.11 12.35 18.13
N GLN A 10 -12.19 11.59 18.74
CA GLN A 10 -11.13 10.89 18.02
C GLN A 10 -11.67 9.70 17.20
N SER A 11 -12.67 8.99 17.71
CA SER A 11 -13.27 7.84 17.01
C SER A 11 -14.02 8.28 15.75
N THR A 12 -14.78 9.37 15.82
CA THR A 12 -15.52 9.89 14.66
C THR A 12 -14.60 10.51 13.60
N SER A 13 -13.52 11.17 14.01
CA SER A 13 -12.52 11.72 13.08
C SER A 13 -11.72 10.62 12.37
N ALA A 14 -11.26 9.60 13.11
CA ALA A 14 -10.52 8.49 12.54
C ALA A 14 -11.39 7.63 11.60
N GLU A 15 -12.67 7.43 11.94
CA GLU A 15 -13.65 6.78 11.06
C GLU A 15 -13.89 7.60 9.78
N SER A 16 -13.95 8.93 9.89
CA SER A 16 -14.07 9.83 8.72
C SER A 16 -12.82 9.79 7.83
N GLU A 17 -11.63 9.76 8.42
CA GLU A 17 -10.37 9.66 7.68
C GLU A 17 -10.20 8.29 7.02
N HIS A 18 -10.56 7.21 7.72
CA HIS A 18 -10.62 5.86 7.16
C HIS A 18 -11.59 5.80 5.97
N ALA A 19 -12.79 6.37 6.12
CA ALA A 19 -13.78 6.41 5.03
C ALA A 19 -13.24 7.14 3.79
N LYS A 20 -12.55 8.28 3.99
CA LYS A 20 -11.90 9.03 2.90
C LYS A 20 -10.78 8.20 2.26
N ALA A 21 -9.94 7.53 3.05
CA ALA A 21 -8.89 6.65 2.53
C ALA A 21 -9.47 5.51 1.69
N VAL A 22 -10.57 4.90 2.14
CA VAL A 22 -11.30 3.86 1.40
C VAL A 22 -11.92 4.40 0.11
N GLU A 23 -12.49 5.60 0.14
CA GLU A 23 -13.02 6.26 -1.06
C GLU A 23 -11.93 6.48 -2.11
N PHE A 24 -10.80 7.07 -1.71
CA PHE A 24 -9.64 7.25 -2.59
C PHE A 24 -9.05 5.93 -3.08
N LYS A 25 -9.02 4.89 -2.23
CA LYS A 25 -8.64 3.53 -2.65
C LYS A 25 -9.56 3.01 -3.75
N ASN A 26 -10.87 3.16 -3.58
CA ASN A 26 -11.86 2.68 -4.55
C ASN A 26 -11.79 3.47 -5.86
N SER A 27 -11.65 4.80 -5.79
CA SER A 27 -11.41 5.65 -6.97
C SER A 27 -10.12 5.22 -7.70
N GLY A 28 -9.02 5.04 -6.97
CA GLY A 28 -7.76 4.58 -7.53
C GLY A 28 -7.88 3.21 -8.19
N ASN A 29 -8.60 2.26 -7.58
CA ASN A 29 -8.87 0.94 -8.15
C ASN A 29 -9.68 1.02 -9.45
N HIS A 30 -10.68 1.90 -9.50
CA HIS A 30 -11.48 2.15 -10.71
C HIS A 30 -10.65 2.76 -11.84
N ARG A 31 -9.72 3.66 -11.53
CA ARG A 31 -8.79 4.19 -12.53
C ARG A 31 -7.77 3.15 -12.97
N TYR A 32 -7.31 2.33 -12.04
CA TYR A 32 -6.40 1.22 -12.31
C TYR A 32 -7.02 0.20 -13.26
N SER A 33 -8.30 -0.16 -13.07
CA SER A 33 -9.00 -1.08 -13.98
C SER A 33 -9.20 -0.49 -15.39
N LYS A 34 -9.22 0.85 -15.50
CA LYS A 34 -9.23 1.58 -16.78
C LYS A 34 -7.84 1.78 -17.40
N ASN A 35 -6.79 1.18 -16.82
CA ASN A 35 -5.38 1.39 -17.21
C ASN A 35 -4.89 2.84 -17.06
N ASP A 36 -5.62 3.71 -16.34
CA ASP A 36 -5.18 5.07 -16.02
C ASP A 36 -4.32 5.06 -14.74
N PHE A 37 -3.14 4.46 -14.86
CA PHE A 37 -2.24 4.23 -13.71
C PHE A 37 -1.72 5.53 -13.09
N LYS A 38 -1.53 6.58 -13.91
CA LYS A 38 -1.06 7.89 -13.43
C LYS A 38 -2.06 8.54 -12.49
N ARG A 39 -3.35 8.55 -12.86
CA ARG A 39 -4.39 9.08 -11.98
C ARG A 39 -4.70 8.13 -10.82
N ALA A 40 -4.59 6.81 -11.01
CA ALA A 40 -4.70 5.86 -9.91
C ALA A 40 -3.65 6.13 -8.81
N ILE A 41 -2.40 6.41 -9.19
CA ILE A 41 -1.34 6.81 -8.26
C ILE A 41 -1.72 8.08 -7.49
N ALA A 42 -2.27 9.09 -8.17
CA ALA A 42 -2.67 10.33 -7.52
C ALA A 42 -3.78 10.09 -6.48
N ASP A 43 -4.76 9.24 -6.80
CA ASP A 43 -5.84 8.88 -5.88
C ASP A 43 -5.31 8.07 -4.68
N TYR A 44 -4.48 7.06 -4.91
CA TYR A 44 -3.87 6.31 -3.80
C TYR A 44 -3.02 7.19 -2.88
N LYS A 45 -2.26 8.14 -3.45
CA LYS A 45 -1.48 9.10 -2.65
C LYS A 45 -2.38 9.99 -1.79
N LYS A 46 -3.53 10.42 -2.30
CA LYS A 46 -4.52 11.16 -1.48
C LYS A 46 -5.08 10.29 -0.36
N GLY A 47 -5.35 9.01 -0.63
CA GLY A 47 -5.74 8.07 0.41
C GLY A 47 -4.70 7.94 1.52
N LEU A 48 -3.40 7.90 1.15
CA LEU A 48 -2.29 7.87 2.10
C LEU A 48 -2.12 9.15 2.92
N LEU A 49 -2.67 10.28 2.49
CA LEU A 49 -2.70 11.50 3.34
C LEU A 49 -3.63 11.33 4.54
N HIS A 50 -4.67 10.51 4.40
CA HIS A 50 -5.59 10.19 5.49
C HIS A 50 -5.10 8.99 6.29
N GLU A 51 -4.59 7.96 5.61
CA GLU A 51 -4.03 6.77 6.25
C GLU A 51 -2.61 6.47 5.76
N PRO A 52 -1.59 7.12 6.34
CA PRO A 52 -0.19 6.93 5.91
C PRO A 52 0.34 5.54 6.20
N ASN A 53 -0.28 4.80 7.13
CA ASN A 53 0.14 3.45 7.54
C ASN A 53 -0.72 2.34 6.92
N ASN A 54 -1.45 2.61 5.84
CA ASN A 54 -2.31 1.61 5.19
C ASN A 54 -1.52 0.74 4.20
N SER A 55 -1.27 -0.52 4.58
CA SER A 55 -0.53 -1.49 3.76
C SER A 55 -1.21 -1.80 2.42
N GLU A 56 -2.55 -1.74 2.34
CA GLU A 56 -3.28 -1.98 1.08
C GLU A 56 -3.04 -0.86 0.08
N LEU A 57 -3.13 0.40 0.53
CA LEU A 57 -2.88 1.57 -0.31
C LEU A 57 -1.45 1.57 -0.85
N HIS A 58 -0.46 1.28 0.00
CA HIS A 58 0.93 1.13 -0.44
C HIS A 58 1.13 0.00 -1.46
N THR A 59 0.43 -1.12 -1.29
CA THR A 59 0.52 -2.25 -2.22
C THR A 59 -0.15 -1.96 -3.56
N ASN A 60 -1.27 -1.23 -3.56
CA ASN A 60 -1.95 -0.79 -4.78
C ASN A 60 -1.15 0.30 -5.51
N LEU A 61 -0.51 1.18 -4.76
CA LEU A 61 0.40 2.20 -5.29
C LEU A 61 1.62 1.53 -5.95
N SER A 62 2.22 0.54 -5.28
CA SER A 62 3.30 -0.27 -5.86
C SER A 62 2.86 -0.97 -7.15
N ALA A 63 1.65 -1.54 -7.18
CA ALA A 63 1.10 -2.15 -8.39
C ALA A 63 1.01 -1.15 -9.56
N ALA A 64 0.50 0.05 -9.31
CA ALA A 64 0.38 1.08 -10.34
C ALA A 64 1.75 1.56 -10.84
N TYR A 65 2.74 1.66 -9.95
CA TYR A 65 4.11 1.99 -10.33
C TYR A 65 4.78 0.91 -11.18
N ILE A 66 4.54 -0.38 -10.90
CA ILE A 66 5.02 -1.50 -11.71
C ILE A 66 4.48 -1.41 -13.14
N HIS A 67 3.20 -1.04 -13.32
CA HIS A 67 2.61 -0.88 -14.65
C HIS A 67 3.17 0.32 -15.43
N LEU A 68 3.73 1.32 -14.74
CA LEU A 68 4.45 2.42 -15.36
C LEU A 68 5.95 2.15 -15.50
N GLU A 69 6.41 0.92 -15.23
CA GLU A 69 7.82 0.52 -15.25
C GLU A 69 8.71 1.29 -14.26
N ARG A 70 8.09 1.92 -13.27
CA ARG A 70 8.76 2.68 -12.20
C ARG A 70 9.09 1.75 -11.04
N TYR A 71 10.00 0.81 -11.30
CA TYR A 71 10.27 -0.32 -10.41
C TYR A 71 10.90 0.08 -9.07
N ILE A 72 11.66 1.18 -9.02
CA ILE A 72 12.29 1.67 -7.79
C ILE A 72 11.22 2.13 -6.79
N GLU A 73 10.32 3.01 -7.21
CA GLU A 73 9.23 3.51 -6.36
C GLU A 73 8.24 2.40 -6.00
N ALA A 74 8.02 1.45 -6.92
CA ALA A 74 7.22 0.28 -6.63
C ALA A 74 7.82 -0.58 -5.51
N GLU A 75 9.14 -0.75 -5.51
CA GLU A 75 9.87 -1.52 -4.51
C GLU A 75 9.80 -0.83 -3.14
N GLU A 76 10.02 0.48 -3.08
CA GLU A 76 9.93 1.27 -1.84
C GLU A 76 8.56 1.10 -1.17
N HIS A 77 7.48 1.30 -1.93
CA HIS A 77 6.13 1.16 -1.38
C HIS A 77 5.77 -0.29 -1.03
N ALA A 78 6.26 -1.28 -1.79
CA ALA A 78 6.03 -2.68 -1.45
C ALA A 78 6.78 -3.10 -0.18
N VAL A 79 8.03 -2.66 0.00
CA VAL A 79 8.81 -2.90 1.21
C VAL A 79 8.16 -2.23 2.41
N PHE A 80 7.68 -0.99 2.26
CA PHE A 80 6.96 -0.31 3.33
C PHE A 80 5.66 -1.04 3.71
N ALA A 81 4.89 -1.53 2.73
CA ALA A 81 3.70 -2.34 3.00
C ALA A 81 4.02 -3.63 3.78
N ILE A 82 5.14 -4.28 3.48
CA ILE A 82 5.64 -5.46 4.20
C ILE A 82 6.05 -5.09 5.63
N GLN A 83 6.73 -3.96 5.83
CA GLN A 83 7.11 -3.50 7.17
C GLN A 83 5.89 -3.20 8.04
N LEU A 84 4.85 -2.60 7.45
CA LEU A 84 3.59 -2.31 8.15
C LEU A 84 2.81 -3.58 8.50
N ARG A 85 2.74 -4.54 7.56
CA ARG A 85 2.04 -5.81 7.76
C ARG A 85 2.92 -6.97 7.26
N PRO A 86 3.77 -7.53 8.14
CA PRO A 86 4.69 -8.61 7.78
C PRO A 86 4.02 -9.88 7.25
N ASN A 87 2.75 -10.11 7.59
CA ASN A 87 1.98 -11.27 7.12
C ASN A 87 1.21 -10.97 5.81
N PHE A 88 1.48 -9.83 5.16
CA PHE A 88 0.77 -9.44 3.95
C PHE A 88 1.41 -9.99 2.68
N TYR A 89 0.99 -11.18 2.26
CA TYR A 89 1.53 -11.85 1.07
C TYR A 89 1.52 -10.97 -0.20
N LYS A 90 0.50 -10.12 -0.37
CA LYS A 90 0.40 -9.21 -1.52
C LYS A 90 1.56 -8.22 -1.57
N GLY A 91 2.05 -7.74 -0.43
CA GLY A 91 3.22 -6.86 -0.33
C GLY A 91 4.48 -7.54 -0.89
N TYR A 92 4.76 -8.78 -0.46
CA TYR A 92 5.89 -9.56 -0.99
C TYR A 92 5.77 -9.85 -2.48
N MET A 93 4.56 -10.19 -2.97
CA MET A 93 4.34 -10.39 -4.40
C MET A 93 4.64 -9.14 -5.21
N ARG A 94 4.22 -7.95 -4.75
CA ARG A 94 4.52 -6.68 -5.42
C ARG A 94 6.02 -6.35 -5.36
N ALA A 95 6.67 -6.55 -4.21
CA ALA A 95 8.10 -6.33 -4.06
C ALA A 95 8.92 -7.24 -4.98
N ALA A 96 8.50 -8.50 -5.13
CA ALA A 96 9.12 -9.44 -6.04
C ALA A 96 8.94 -9.04 -7.50
N LYS A 97 7.72 -8.64 -7.90
CA LYS A 97 7.44 -8.17 -9.27
C LYS A 97 8.21 -6.88 -9.60
N ALA A 98 8.33 -5.96 -8.65
CA ALA A 98 9.16 -4.76 -8.80
C ALA A 98 10.64 -5.12 -8.95
N ALA A 99 11.18 -5.99 -8.09
CA ALA A 99 12.57 -6.43 -8.18
C ALA A 99 12.87 -7.20 -9.49
N HIS A 100 11.93 -8.01 -9.96
CA HIS A 100 12.03 -8.69 -11.25
C HIS A 100 12.10 -7.69 -12.41
N GLY A 101 11.21 -6.68 -12.43
CA GLY A 101 11.25 -5.60 -13.43
C GLY A 101 12.54 -4.78 -13.40
N ARG A 102 13.18 -4.68 -12.24
CA ARG A 102 14.50 -4.03 -12.06
C ARG A 102 15.70 -4.93 -12.44
N CYS A 103 15.47 -6.10 -13.06
CA CYS A 103 16.49 -7.14 -13.33
C CYS A 103 17.20 -7.71 -12.08
N MET A 104 16.67 -7.47 -10.88
CA MET A 104 17.20 -7.98 -9.60
C MET A 104 16.55 -9.32 -9.24
N THR A 105 16.72 -10.32 -10.10
CA THR A 105 16.07 -11.63 -9.98
C THR A 105 16.41 -12.35 -8.67
N LYS A 106 17.67 -12.26 -8.20
CA LYS A 106 18.10 -12.83 -6.91
C LYS A 106 17.40 -12.19 -5.71
N LEU A 107 17.16 -10.88 -5.75
CA LEU A 107 16.48 -10.16 -4.68
C LEU A 107 14.97 -10.46 -4.66
N ALA A 108 14.36 -10.59 -5.84
CA ALA A 108 12.97 -11.01 -5.97
C ALA A 108 12.72 -12.38 -5.32
N LEU A 109 13.58 -13.37 -5.61
CA LEU A 109 13.46 -14.72 -5.05
C LEU A 109 13.53 -14.71 -3.51
N LYS A 110 14.51 -13.99 -2.95
CA LYS A 110 14.67 -13.85 -1.48
C LYS A 110 13.43 -13.25 -0.80
N ARG A 111 12.77 -12.29 -1.46
CA ARG A 111 11.55 -11.67 -0.92
C ARG A 111 10.34 -12.61 -1.00
N ILE A 112 10.21 -13.38 -2.07
CA ILE A 112 9.13 -14.38 -2.19
C ILE A 112 9.26 -15.44 -1.09
N THR A 113 10.46 -15.96 -0.86
CA THR A 113 10.70 -16.97 0.18
C THR A 113 10.42 -16.44 1.58
N ALA A 114 10.77 -15.19 1.86
CA ALA A 114 10.44 -14.54 3.13
C ALA A 114 8.93 -14.38 3.32
N GLY A 115 8.20 -14.01 2.28
CA GLY A 115 6.74 -13.89 2.34
C GLY A 115 6.01 -15.22 2.54
N LEU A 116 6.51 -16.30 1.95
CA LEU A 116 5.96 -17.64 2.16
C LEU A 116 6.16 -18.11 3.61
N ALA A 117 7.36 -17.92 4.16
CA ALA A 117 7.65 -18.25 5.55
C ALA A 117 6.77 -17.47 6.54
N ALA A 118 6.52 -16.19 6.28
CA ALA A 118 5.69 -15.33 7.13
C ALA A 118 4.18 -15.67 7.12
N VAL A 119 3.71 -16.51 6.19
CA VAL A 119 2.30 -16.95 6.12
C VAL A 119 2.11 -18.33 6.77
N THR A 120 3.19 -19.08 6.98
CA THR A 120 3.16 -20.46 7.50
C THR A 120 3.32 -20.57 9.03
N ASP A 121 3.53 -19.45 9.74
CA ASP A 121 3.49 -19.35 11.22
C ASP A 121 2.19 -18.67 11.68
#